data_AF-A0AAW6JP01-F1
#
_entry.id   AF-A0AAW6JP01-F1
#
_cell.length_a   1.000
_cell.length_b   1.000
_cell.length_c   1.000
_cell.angle_alpha   90.00
_cell.angle_beta   90.00
_cell.angle_gamma   90.00
#
_symmetry.space_group_name_H-M   'P 1'
#
loop_
_entity.id
_entity.type
_entity.pdbx_description
1 polymer ?
#
loop_
_entity_poly.entity_id
_entity_poly.type
_entity_poly.pdbx_seq_one_letter_code
_entity_poly.pdbx_strand_id
1 'polypeptide(L)'
;MSQDPQKSSEIQEIIGLKAQHFADLIRTAQLIFDPTAGVTGRNVKIDWQDFGIPRNIEDNLRFIGEEFQYASPHIPVDVIWGKLTTETRIWFLENKDQLWQFEEILPALDED
;
A
#
# COMPACT_ATOMS: atom_id res chain seq x y z
N MET A 1 -8.46 19.32 -14.03
CA MET A 1 -9.32 18.22 -13.54
C MET A 1 -9.56 18.53 -12.07
N SER A 2 -10.76 18.98 -11.71
CA SER A 2 -11.10 19.25 -10.31
C SER A 2 -11.32 17.91 -9.62
N GLN A 3 -10.44 17.57 -8.67
CA GLN A 3 -10.69 16.46 -7.76
C GLN A 3 -11.93 16.81 -6.94
N ASP A 4 -12.93 15.94 -6.92
CA ASP A 4 -14.21 16.18 -6.24
C ASP A 4 -14.07 15.71 -4.79
N PRO A 5 -13.84 16.60 -3.81
CA PRO A 5 -13.62 16.21 -2.42
C PRO A 5 -14.79 15.43 -1.81
N GLN A 6 -16.00 15.55 -2.38
CA GLN A 6 -17.18 14.82 -1.92
C GLN A 6 -17.07 13.31 -2.13
N LYS A 7 -16.50 12.84 -3.25
CA LYS A 7 -16.35 11.39 -3.50
C LYS A 7 -15.39 10.74 -2.52
N SER A 8 -14.30 11.44 -2.19
CA SER A 8 -13.29 10.95 -1.24
C SER A 8 -13.85 10.85 0.19
N SER A 9 -14.79 11.72 0.57
CA SER A 9 -15.49 11.65 1.86
C SER A 9 -16.52 10.52 1.89
N GLU A 10 -17.29 10.31 0.82
CA GLU A 10 -18.26 9.20 0.74
C GLU A 10 -17.58 7.82 0.80
N ILE A 11 -16.45 7.65 0.12
CA ILE A 11 -15.63 6.42 0.19
C ILE A 11 -15.08 6.23 1.62
N GLN A 12 -14.83 7.28 2.39
CA GLN A 12 -14.34 7.10 3.76
C GLN A 12 -15.47 6.76 4.74
N GLU A 13 -16.63 7.41 4.61
CA GLU A 13 -17.77 7.26 5.53
C GLU A 13 -18.54 5.95 5.33
N ILE A 14 -18.70 5.46 4.10
CA ILE A 14 -19.55 4.29 3.80
C ILE A 14 -18.88 2.95 4.17
N ILE A 15 -17.55 2.88 4.07
CA ILE A 15 -16.77 1.63 4.22
C ILE A 15 -15.78 1.68 5.39
N GLY A 16 -15.82 2.74 6.20
CA GLY A 16 -14.98 2.88 7.40
C GLY A 16 -13.49 3.04 7.11
N LEU A 17 -13.14 3.50 5.91
CA LEU A 17 -11.76 3.78 5.54
C LEU A 17 -11.35 5.17 6.03
N LYS A 18 -10.14 5.29 6.58
CA LYS A 18 -9.53 6.54 7.01
C LYS A 18 -8.32 6.82 6.15
N ALA A 19 -7.90 8.09 6.06
CA ALA A 19 -6.66 8.48 5.38
C ALA A 19 -5.44 7.65 5.82
N GLN A 20 -5.37 7.28 7.11
CA GLN A 20 -4.32 6.40 7.64
C GLN A 20 -4.27 5.04 6.93
N HIS A 21 -5.40 4.38 6.71
CA HIS A 21 -5.43 3.07 6.03
C HIS A 21 -4.88 3.16 4.61
N PHE A 22 -5.13 4.27 3.92
CA PHE A 22 -4.58 4.53 2.59
C PHE A 22 -3.08 4.79 2.64
N ALA A 23 -2.59 5.51 3.66
CA ALA A 23 -1.17 5.71 3.86
C ALA A 23 -0.46 4.37 4.09
N ASP A 24 -1.02 3.48 4.91
CA ASP A 24 -0.46 2.16 5.20
C ASP A 24 -0.50 1.25 3.96
N LEU A 25 -1.53 1.35 3.12
CA LEU A 25 -1.59 0.69 1.82
C LEU A 25 -0.48 1.13 0.88
N ILE A 26 -0.20 2.45 0.81
CA ILE A 26 0.88 2.98 -0.03
C ILE A 26 2.24 2.51 0.47
N ARG A 27 2.48 2.54 1.78
CA ARG A 27 3.72 1.99 2.36
C ARG A 27 3.87 0.51 2.06
N THR A 28 2.81 -0.28 2.25
CA THR A 28 2.80 -1.71 1.90
C THR A 28 3.13 -1.92 0.42
N ALA A 29 2.53 -1.14 -0.48
CA ALA A 29 2.80 -1.21 -1.92
C ALA A 29 4.27 -0.87 -2.24
N GLN A 30 4.81 0.18 -1.64
CA GLN A 30 6.23 0.57 -1.77
C GLN A 30 7.17 -0.55 -1.31
N LEU A 31 6.86 -1.21 -0.18
CA LEU A 31 7.63 -2.35 0.32
C LEU A 31 7.56 -3.58 -0.59
N ILE A 32 6.40 -3.86 -1.19
CA ILE A 32 6.24 -4.96 -2.15
C ILE A 32 7.07 -4.71 -3.41
N PHE A 33 7.10 -3.45 -3.88
CA PHE A 33 7.90 -3.06 -5.02
C PHE A 33 9.39 -3.13 -4.72
N ASP A 34 9.81 -2.49 -3.62
CA ASP A 34 11.19 -2.43 -3.16
C ASP A 34 11.31 -2.81 -1.68
N PRO A 35 11.49 -4.11 -1.38
CA PRO A 35 11.67 -4.59 -0.01
C PRO A 35 13.03 -4.20 0.58
N THR A 36 13.89 -3.52 -0.18
CA THR A 36 15.15 -2.98 0.35
C THR A 36 15.01 -1.54 0.86
N ALA A 37 13.85 -0.91 0.63
CA ALA A 37 13.61 0.50 0.92
C ALA A 37 14.72 1.42 0.36
N GLY A 38 15.22 1.12 -0.84
CA GLY A 38 16.27 1.87 -1.52
C GLY A 38 17.70 1.58 -1.05
N VAL A 39 17.91 0.62 -0.14
CA VAL A 39 19.26 0.28 0.36
C VAL A 39 20.02 -0.54 -0.69
N THR A 40 20.95 0.14 -1.36
CA THR A 40 21.83 -0.49 -2.36
C THR A 40 22.68 -1.62 -1.76
N GLY A 41 22.88 -2.70 -2.53
CA GLY A 41 23.69 -3.85 -2.11
C GLY A 41 22.97 -4.91 -1.27
N ARG A 42 21.70 -4.68 -0.88
CA ARG A 42 20.83 -5.72 -0.31
C ARG A 42 20.06 -6.45 -1.42
N ASN A 43 19.91 -7.76 -1.28
CA ASN A 43 19.05 -8.58 -2.12
C ASN A 43 18.07 -9.31 -1.22
N VAL A 44 16.90 -8.70 -1.01
CA VAL A 44 15.83 -9.25 -0.18
C VAL A 44 14.77 -9.80 -1.13
N LYS A 45 14.49 -11.11 -1.01
CA LYS A 45 13.36 -11.75 -1.68
C LYS A 45 12.35 -12.16 -0.62
N ILE A 46 11.13 -11.67 -0.77
CA ILE A 46 9.99 -11.97 0.11
C ILE A 46 8.95 -12.70 -0.73
N ASP A 47 8.44 -13.82 -0.22
CA ASP A 47 7.22 -14.43 -0.75
C ASP A 47 6.04 -13.82 -0.02
N TRP A 48 5.40 -12.82 -0.63
CA TRP A 48 4.30 -12.09 -0.01
C TRP A 48 3.05 -12.96 0.22
N GLN A 49 2.98 -14.12 -0.44
CA GLN A 49 1.91 -15.10 -0.22
C GLN A 49 1.98 -15.72 1.18
N ASP A 50 3.18 -15.86 1.75
CA ASP A 50 3.36 -16.35 3.14
C ASP A 50 2.79 -15.37 4.17
N PHE A 51 2.60 -14.11 3.76
CA PHE A 51 1.99 -13.04 4.57
C PHE A 51 0.53 -12.77 4.18
N GLY A 52 -0.10 -13.67 3.42
CA GLY A 52 -1.51 -13.55 3.07
C GLY A 52 -1.81 -12.53 1.97
N ILE A 53 -0.81 -12.15 1.16
CA ILE A 53 -1.01 -11.35 -0.05
C ILE A 53 -1.07 -12.28 -1.27
N PRO A 54 -2.25 -12.51 -1.87
CA PRO A 54 -2.35 -13.34 -3.08
C PRO A 54 -1.64 -12.68 -4.26
N ARG A 55 -1.15 -13.49 -5.21
CA ARG A 55 -0.31 -13.01 -6.33
C ARG A 55 -0.95 -11.90 -7.18
N ASN A 56 -2.24 -12.01 -7.49
CA ASN A 56 -2.97 -10.98 -8.24
C ASN A 56 -3.05 -9.63 -7.49
N ILE A 57 -3.07 -9.68 -6.17
CA ILE A 57 -3.04 -8.49 -5.31
C ILE A 57 -1.62 -7.92 -5.26
N GLU A 58 -0.62 -8.79 -5.09
CA GLU A 58 0.79 -8.43 -5.13
C GLU A 58 1.15 -7.71 -6.44
N ASP A 59 0.71 -8.22 -7.59
CA ASP A 59 0.98 -7.62 -8.90
C ASP A 59 0.41 -6.19 -9.00
N ASN A 60 -0.82 -5.98 -8.51
CA ASN A 60 -1.41 -4.63 -8.51
C ASN A 60 -0.72 -3.70 -7.51
N LEU A 61 -0.37 -4.18 -6.31
CA LEU A 61 0.35 -3.39 -5.31
C LEU A 61 1.78 -3.06 -5.76
N ARG A 62 2.46 -3.97 -6.45
CA ARG A 62 3.79 -3.74 -7.02
C ARG A 62 3.77 -2.59 -8.03
N PHE A 63 2.77 -2.54 -8.91
CA PHE A 63 2.57 -1.43 -9.85
C PHE A 63 2.35 -0.09 -9.13
N ILE A 64 1.50 -0.09 -8.09
CA ILE A 64 1.22 1.10 -7.27
C ILE A 64 2.48 1.55 -6.52
N GLY A 65 3.24 0.61 -5.97
CA GLY A 65 4.48 0.84 -5.26
C GLY A 65 5.55 1.46 -6.14
N GLU A 66 5.69 0.98 -7.38
CA GLU A 66 6.60 1.57 -8.37
C GLU A 66 6.20 3.01 -8.71
N GLU A 67 4.92 3.25 -8.99
CA GLU A 67 4.41 4.57 -9.35
C GLU A 67 4.62 5.59 -8.23
N PHE A 68 4.45 5.17 -6.99
CA PHE A 68 4.55 6.02 -5.81
C PHE A 68 5.83 5.82 -5.01
N GLN A 69 6.88 5.21 -5.58
CA GLN A 69 8.08 4.80 -4.84
C GLN A 69 8.76 5.93 -4.05
N TYR A 70 8.66 7.18 -4.52
CA TYR A 70 9.23 8.37 -3.85
C TYR A 70 8.17 9.34 -3.30
N ALA A 71 6.91 8.95 -3.34
CA ALA A 71 5.82 9.79 -2.87
C ALA A 71 5.66 9.70 -1.35
N SER A 72 5.24 10.82 -0.74
CA SER A 72 4.63 10.79 0.60
C SER A 72 3.40 9.87 0.57
N PRO A 73 3.16 9.06 1.60
CA PRO A 73 2.01 8.14 1.63
C PRO A 73 0.65 8.85 1.74
N HIS A 74 0.63 10.17 1.94
CA HIS A 74 -0.59 11.00 2.02
C HIS A 74 -1.13 11.40 0.64
N ILE A 75 -1.28 10.43 -0.25
CA ILE A 75 -1.82 10.62 -1.61
C ILE A 75 -3.34 10.80 -1.52
N PRO A 76 -3.97 11.63 -2.39
CA PRO A 76 -5.42 11.75 -2.42
C PRO A 76 -6.12 10.39 -2.59
N VAL A 77 -7.11 10.13 -1.74
CA VAL A 77 -7.82 8.85 -1.65
C VAL A 77 -8.44 8.42 -2.98
N ASP A 78 -9.02 9.36 -3.73
CA ASP A 78 -9.62 9.13 -5.05
C ASP A 78 -8.59 8.61 -6.07
N VAL A 79 -7.36 9.12 -6.00
CA VAL A 79 -6.26 8.68 -6.87
C VAL A 79 -5.85 7.26 -6.54
N ILE A 80 -5.69 6.94 -5.25
CA ILE A 80 -5.33 5.58 -4.81
C ILE A 80 -6.45 4.61 -5.18
N TRP A 81 -7.69 4.93 -4.79
CA TRP A 81 -8.85 4.08 -5.02
C TRP A 81 -9.03 3.76 -6.50
N GLY A 82 -8.84 4.74 -7.39
CA GLY A 82 -8.92 4.57 -8.83
C GLY A 82 -7.91 3.59 -9.44
N LYS A 83 -6.78 3.33 -8.76
CA LYS A 83 -5.71 2.42 -9.22
C LYS A 83 -5.84 0.99 -8.71
N LEU A 84 -6.63 0.78 -7.67
CA LEU A 84 -6.87 -0.55 -7.12
C LEU A 84 -7.81 -1.34 -8.06
N THR A 85 -7.45 -2.58 -8.35
CA THR A 85 -8.40 -3.53 -8.95
C THR A 85 -9.54 -3.83 -7.98
N THR A 86 -10.64 -4.38 -8.48
CA THR A 86 -11.76 -4.81 -7.61
C THR A 86 -11.28 -5.81 -6.55
N GLU A 87 -10.44 -6.76 -6.91
CA GLU A 87 -9.92 -7.78 -5.99
C GLU A 87 -9.02 -7.15 -4.92
N THR A 88 -8.14 -6.21 -5.30
CA THR A 88 -7.30 -5.46 -4.37
C THR A 88 -8.13 -4.60 -3.41
N ARG A 89 -9.25 -4.01 -3.87
CA ARG A 89 -10.14 -3.24 -2.98
C ARG A 89 -10.80 -4.11 -1.93
N ILE A 90 -11.27 -5.31 -2.31
CA ILE A 90 -11.87 -6.26 -1.38
C ILE A 90 -10.83 -6.69 -0.35
N TRP A 91 -9.66 -7.13 -0.82
CA TRP A 91 -8.56 -7.51 0.06
C TRP A 91 -8.14 -6.36 0.99
N PHE A 92 -8.05 -5.13 0.46
CA PHE A 92 -7.70 -3.96 1.27
C PHE A 92 -8.72 -3.72 2.39
N LEU A 93 -10.02 -3.83 2.12
CA LEU A 93 -11.06 -3.64 3.13
C LEU A 93 -10.98 -4.66 4.28
N GLU A 94 -10.63 -5.90 3.93
CA GLU A 94 -10.47 -7.01 4.88
C GLU A 94 -9.20 -6.86 5.74
N ASN A 95 -8.13 -6.24 5.20
CA ASN A 95 -6.81 -6.21 5.83
C ASN A 95 -6.36 -4.82 6.32
N LYS A 96 -7.14 -3.75 6.07
CA LYS A 96 -6.80 -2.33 6.34
C LYS A 96 -6.22 -2.06 7.75
N ASP A 97 -6.66 -2.80 8.76
CA ASP A 97 -6.28 -2.58 10.17
C ASP A 97 -4.96 -3.27 10.53
N GLN A 98 -4.42 -4.09 9.62
CA GLN A 98 -3.20 -4.89 9.81
C GLN A 98 -2.07 -4.45 8.88
N LEU A 99 -2.31 -3.55 7.93
CA LEU A 99 -1.31 -3.17 6.93
C LEU A 99 -0.02 -2.58 7.52
N TRP A 100 -0.13 -1.86 8.65
CA TRP A 100 1.04 -1.32 9.35
C TRP A 100 2.04 -2.40 9.79
N GLN A 101 1.61 -3.66 9.95
CA GLN A 101 2.48 -4.76 10.34
C GLN A 101 3.48 -5.15 9.25
N PHE A 102 3.19 -4.85 7.98
CA PHE A 102 4.13 -5.14 6.90
C PHE A 102 5.43 -4.33 7.00
N GLU A 103 5.39 -3.17 7.65
CA GLU A 103 6.59 -2.37 7.95
C GLU A 103 7.51 -3.07 8.97
N GLU A 104 6.98 -3.96 9.80
CA GLU A 104 7.77 -4.70 10.81
C GLU A 104 8.42 -5.97 10.24
N ILE A 105 8.04 -6.41 9.04
CA ILE A 105 8.58 -7.64 8.42
C ILE A 105 10.04 -7.45 8.01
N LEU A 106 10.39 -6.23 7.60
CA LEU A 106 11.74 -5.92 7.20
C LEU A 106 12.57 -5.58 8.44
N PRO A 107 13.75 -6.18 8.61
CA PRO A 107 14.61 -5.84 9.72
C PRO A 107 14.85 -4.34 9.71
N ALA A 108 14.70 -3.71 10.89
CA ALA A 108 14.94 -2.29 11.06
C ALA A 108 16.28 -1.90 10.44
N LEU A 109 16.34 -0.70 9.85
CA LEU A 109 17.60 -0.02 9.57
C LEU A 109 18.28 0.24 10.92
N ASP A 110 18.89 -0.77 11.54
CA ASP A 110 19.80 -0.52 12.64
C ASP A 110 21.00 0.23 12.05
N GLU A 111 21.07 1.49 12.44
CA GLU A 111 22.24 2.36 12.33
C GLU A 111 23.39 1.68 13.10
N ASP A 112 24.36 1.12 12.37
CA ASP A 112 25.71 0.85 12.88
C ASP A 112 26.63 2.03 12.51
#